data_AF-G7JPI2-F1
#
_entry.id   AF-G7JPI2-F1
#
_cell.length_a   1.000
_cell.length_b   1.000
_cell.length_c   1.000
_cell.angle_alpha   90.00
_cell.angle_beta   90.00
_cell.angle_gamma   90.00
#
_symmetry.space_group_name_H-M   'P 1'
#
loop_
_entity.id
_entity.type
_entity.pdbx_description
1 polymer ?
#
loop_
_entity_poly.entity_id
_entity_poly.type
_entity_poly.pdbx_seq_one_letter_code
_entity_poly.pdbx_strand_id
1 'polypeptide(L)'
;MNNIVTPFQRMFLPNASNPPPPPQNVVANRHQKMHNLNHLLQNEIFNIMGDVQCKSCQTKFQMSFDFVAKFDAISQYSIINMNTMHDRAPWILMNPRLPRSVQCNRENNVKPIIAEKKKNINWLFLLLGQMLGCCNLKQLKYFCKYNNHHRTMPKNRVLYLTYLELCK
;
A
#
# COMPACT_ATOMS: atom_id res chain seq x y z
N MET A 1 -10.83 -26.15 -11.64
CA MET A 1 -10.40 -25.72 -10.29
C MET A 1 -11.00 -24.35 -10.03
N ASN A 2 -12.08 -24.29 -9.25
CA ASN A 2 -12.80 -23.04 -8.99
C ASN A 2 -11.99 -22.21 -7.98
N ASN A 3 -11.41 -21.10 -8.45
CA ASN A 3 -10.73 -20.14 -7.58
C ASN A 3 -11.77 -19.47 -6.67
N ILE A 4 -11.87 -19.91 -5.43
CA ILE A 4 -12.70 -19.28 -4.41
C ILE A 4 -12.06 -17.93 -4.07
N VAL A 5 -12.65 -16.86 -4.59
CA VAL A 5 -12.27 -15.47 -4.29
C VAL A 5 -12.58 -15.22 -2.82
N THR A 6 -11.54 -15.01 -2.00
CA THR A 6 -11.71 -14.77 -0.56
C THR A 6 -12.44 -13.44 -0.30
N PRO A 7 -13.08 -13.25 0.87
CA PRO A 7 -13.70 -11.98 1.24
C PRO A 7 -12.74 -10.78 1.11
N PHE A 8 -11.46 -10.99 1.41
CA PHE A 8 -10.40 -10.01 1.14
C PHE A 8 -10.28 -9.73 -0.37
N GLN A 9 -10.22 -10.76 -1.22
CA GLN A 9 -10.16 -10.57 -2.67
C GLN A 9 -11.41 -9.89 -3.26
N ARG A 10 -12.59 -10.04 -2.63
CA ARG A 10 -13.85 -9.39 -3.05
C ARG A 10 -13.86 -7.88 -2.83
N MET A 11 -13.12 -7.36 -1.84
CA MET A 11 -12.90 -5.91 -1.66
C MET A 11 -12.16 -5.25 -2.86
N PHE A 12 -11.66 -6.05 -3.81
CA PHE A 12 -10.90 -5.60 -4.98
C PHE A 12 -11.55 -5.95 -6.31
N LEU A 13 -12.85 -6.28 -6.33
CA LEU A 13 -13.60 -6.27 -7.59
C LEU A 13 -13.85 -4.81 -8.01
N PRO A 14 -13.69 -4.48 -9.30
CA PRO A 14 -13.88 -3.12 -9.77
C PRO A 14 -15.37 -2.77 -9.69
N ASN A 15 -15.79 -2.10 -8.61
CA ASN A 15 -16.98 -1.29 -8.67
C ASN A 15 -16.62 -0.05 -9.47
N ALA A 16 -17.12 -0.01 -10.71
CA ALA A 16 -16.92 1.09 -11.63
C ALA A 16 -17.56 2.36 -11.07
N SER A 17 -16.74 3.37 -10.81
CA SER A 17 -17.13 4.77 -10.90
C SER A 17 -15.86 5.58 -11.14
N ASN A 18 -15.84 6.31 -12.25
CA ASN A 18 -14.74 7.20 -12.64
C ASN A 18 -14.29 8.07 -11.46
N PRO A 19 -12.97 8.30 -11.27
CA PRO A 19 -12.52 9.18 -10.20
C PRO A 19 -13.03 10.60 -10.46
N PRO A 20 -13.68 11.25 -9.47
CA PRO A 20 -13.99 12.67 -9.56
C PRO A 20 -12.69 13.50 -9.64
N PRO A 21 -12.74 14.72 -10.21
CA PRO A 21 -11.57 15.59 -10.29
C PRO A 21 -11.01 15.87 -8.88
N PRO A 22 -9.67 16.01 -8.74
CA PRO A 22 -9.05 16.13 -7.43
C PRO A 22 -9.49 17.42 -6.72
N PRO A 23 -9.79 17.37 -5.40
CA PRO A 23 -10.02 18.56 -4.59
C PRO A 23 -8.78 19.45 -4.54
N GLN A 24 -8.99 20.76 -4.41
CA GLN A 24 -7.96 21.81 -4.56
C GLN A 24 -6.90 21.87 -3.43
N ASN A 25 -6.94 20.98 -2.44
CA ASN A 25 -5.95 20.89 -1.37
C ASN A 25 -5.06 19.65 -1.56
N VAL A 26 -4.03 19.79 -2.41
CA VAL A 26 -3.11 18.72 -2.82
C VAL A 26 -1.78 18.87 -2.08
N VAL A 27 -1.40 17.89 -1.27
CA VAL A 27 -0.05 17.85 -0.68
C VAL A 27 0.77 16.72 -1.33
N ALA A 28 1.73 17.10 -2.18
CA ALA A 28 2.78 16.21 -2.65
C ALA A 28 3.81 16.01 -1.51
N ASN A 29 3.51 15.12 -0.56
CA ASN A 29 4.34 14.94 0.63
C ASN A 29 5.69 14.29 0.31
N ARG A 30 6.73 15.13 0.15
CA ARG A 30 8.13 14.75 0.28
C ARG A 30 8.49 14.81 1.76
N HIS A 31 8.82 13.65 2.33
CA HIS A 31 9.22 13.42 3.71
C HIS A 31 8.05 13.42 4.70
N GLN A 32 7.63 12.26 5.17
CA GLN A 32 6.84 12.17 6.39
C GLN A 32 7.32 11.02 7.27
N LYS A 33 7.68 11.38 8.51
CA LYS A 33 7.51 10.52 9.68
C LYS A 33 6.05 10.08 9.65
N MET A 34 5.77 8.80 9.87
CA MET A 34 4.38 8.34 9.92
C MET A 34 3.57 9.21 10.89
N HIS A 35 2.66 10.02 10.36
CA HIS A 35 1.73 10.81 11.16
C HIS A 35 0.56 9.89 11.52
N ASN A 36 0.16 9.87 12.80
CA ASN A 36 -1.00 9.10 13.22
C ASN A 36 -2.26 9.63 12.50
N LEU A 37 -3.25 8.75 12.31
CA LEU A 37 -4.51 9.01 11.61
C LEU A 37 -5.14 10.37 11.98
N ASN A 38 -5.17 10.69 13.27
CA ASN A 38 -5.71 11.97 13.79
C ASN A 38 -4.99 13.20 13.22
N HIS A 39 -3.68 13.15 13.03
CA HIS A 39 -2.93 14.27 12.46
C HIS A 39 -3.27 14.48 10.99
N LEU A 40 -3.47 13.42 10.21
CA LEU A 40 -3.86 13.54 8.81
C LEU A 40 -5.26 14.15 8.67
N LEU A 41 -6.20 13.71 9.50
CA LEU A 41 -7.57 14.23 9.53
C LEU A 41 -7.64 15.69 10.00
N GLN A 42 -6.90 16.04 11.05
CA GLN A 42 -6.83 17.42 11.57
C GLN A 42 -6.25 18.41 10.57
N ASN A 43 -5.43 17.95 9.62
CA ASN A 43 -4.86 18.77 8.55
C ASN A 43 -5.63 18.62 7.22
N GLU A 44 -6.83 18.04 7.24
CA GLU A 44 -7.70 17.87 6.07
C GLU A 44 -7.04 17.09 4.92
N ILE A 45 -6.12 16.18 5.24
CA ILE A 45 -5.45 15.33 4.26
C ILE A 45 -6.28 14.06 4.07
N PHE A 46 -7.18 14.10 3.07
CA PHE A 46 -8.07 12.98 2.75
C PHE A 46 -7.54 12.08 1.63
N ASN A 47 -6.55 12.54 0.85
CA ASN A 47 -6.02 11.81 -0.29
C ASN A 47 -4.51 11.63 -0.21
N ILE A 48 -4.05 10.40 -0.37
CA ILE A 48 -2.62 10.08 -0.46
C ILE A 48 -2.26 9.76 -1.90
N MET A 49 -1.34 10.54 -2.46
CA MET A 49 -0.88 10.37 -3.84
C MET A 49 0.44 9.59 -3.91
N GLY A 50 0.66 8.90 -5.03
CA GLY A 50 1.92 8.23 -5.31
C GLY A 50 2.12 7.98 -6.80
N ASP A 51 3.39 7.93 -7.20
CA ASP A 51 3.78 7.67 -8.58
C ASP A 51 3.73 6.17 -8.87
N VAL A 52 3.16 5.82 -10.03
CA VAL A 52 2.99 4.44 -10.47
C VAL A 52 3.43 4.29 -11.92
N GLN A 53 3.70 3.05 -12.31
CA GLN A 53 4.07 2.70 -13.67
C GLN A 53 3.28 1.47 -14.14
N CYS A 54 2.72 1.56 -15.34
CA CYS A 54 2.16 0.38 -16.00
C CYS A 54 3.27 -0.54 -16.51
N LYS A 55 3.24 -1.83 -16.15
CA LYS A 55 4.24 -2.82 -16.59
C LYS A 55 4.16 -3.16 -18.08
N SER A 56 3.01 -2.99 -18.75
CA SER A 56 2.88 -3.33 -20.18
C SER A 56 3.19 -2.15 -21.10
N CYS A 57 2.60 -0.97 -20.88
CA CYS A 57 2.81 0.18 -21.75
C CYS A 57 3.91 1.13 -21.24
N GLN A 58 4.52 0.83 -20.08
CA GLN A 58 5.60 1.61 -19.44
C GLN A 58 5.25 3.05 -19.02
N THR A 59 4.04 3.52 -19.34
CA THR A 59 3.53 4.85 -18.93
C THR A 59 3.59 5.03 -17.42
N LYS A 60 4.15 6.17 -17.01
CA LYS A 60 4.21 6.64 -15.62
C LYS A 60 3.10 7.67 -15.41
N PHE A 61 2.42 7.59 -14.27
CA PHE A 61 1.34 8.51 -13.91
C PHE A 61 1.19 8.53 -12.39
N GLN A 62 0.42 9.50 -11.89
CA GLN A 62 0.12 9.61 -10.47
C GLN A 62 -1.24 8.98 -10.17
N MET A 63 -1.33 8.32 -9.01
CA MET A 63 -2.57 7.74 -8.49
C MET A 63 -2.81 8.28 -7.09
N SER A 64 -4.07 8.44 -6.70
CA SER A 64 -4.48 8.80 -5.34
C SER A 64 -5.36 7.72 -4.72
N PHE A 65 -5.32 7.64 -3.40
CA PHE A 65 -6.25 6.85 -2.61
C PHE A 65 -6.93 7.74 -1.59
N ASP A 66 -8.25 7.58 -1.45
CA ASP A 66 -9.01 8.08 -0.30
C ASP A 66 -8.46 7.38 0.95
N PHE A 67 -7.90 8.19 1.85
CA PHE A 67 -7.23 7.71 3.05
C PHE A 67 -8.21 7.03 3.99
N VAL A 68 -9.34 7.67 4.30
CA VAL A 68 -10.29 7.19 5.30
C VAL A 68 -10.89 5.86 4.86
N ALA A 69 -11.43 5.81 3.64
CA ALA A 69 -12.08 4.62 3.14
C ALA A 69 -11.12 3.42 3.01
N LYS A 70 -9.87 3.66 2.61
CA LYS A 70 -8.88 2.59 2.44
C LYS A 70 -8.25 2.15 3.76
N PHE A 71 -7.92 3.07 4.65
CA PHE A 71 -7.26 2.76 5.90
C PHE A 71 -8.16 1.93 6.81
N ASP A 72 -9.45 2.25 6.90
CA ASP A 72 -10.42 1.46 7.68
C ASP A 72 -10.51 0.01 7.18
N ALA A 73 -10.62 -0.18 5.87
CA ALA A 73 -10.67 -1.53 5.28
C ALA A 73 -9.38 -2.34 5.54
N ILE A 74 -8.21 -1.69 5.46
CA ILE A 74 -6.92 -2.35 5.67
C ILE A 74 -6.67 -2.64 7.15
N SER A 75 -6.95 -1.68 8.03
CA SER A 75 -6.76 -1.84 9.47
C SER A 75 -7.66 -2.93 10.03
N GLN A 76 -8.93 -3.00 9.61
CA GLN A 76 -9.84 -4.09 9.98
C GLN A 76 -9.32 -5.46 9.51
N TYR A 77 -8.87 -5.55 8.25
CA TYR A 77 -8.28 -6.79 7.76
C TYR A 77 -7.05 -7.21 8.58
N SER A 78 -6.18 -6.25 8.89
CA SER A 78 -4.98 -6.45 9.72
C SER A 78 -5.37 -6.99 11.11
N ILE A 79 -6.32 -6.35 11.80
CA ILE A 79 -6.80 -6.78 13.13
C ILE A 79 -7.34 -8.22 13.09
N ILE A 80 -8.17 -8.54 12.11
CA ILE A 80 -8.84 -9.83 12.03
C ILE A 80 -7.87 -10.95 11.67
N ASN A 81 -6.97 -10.72 10.71
CA ASN A 81 -6.23 -11.81 10.08
C ASN A 81 -4.80 -11.93 10.60
N MET A 82 -4.16 -10.87 11.12
CA MET A 82 -2.73 -10.92 11.46
C MET A 82 -2.41 -11.87 12.60
N ASN A 83 -3.29 -12.05 13.57
CA ASN A 83 -3.10 -13.03 14.65
C ASN A 83 -2.98 -14.47 14.14
N THR A 84 -3.55 -14.77 12.96
CA THR A 84 -3.49 -16.10 12.33
C THR A 84 -2.32 -16.26 11.35
N MET A 85 -1.58 -15.19 11.08
CA MET A 85 -0.50 -15.20 10.09
C MET A 85 0.83 -15.78 10.62
N HIS A 86 0.90 -16.17 11.90
CA HIS A 86 2.07 -16.77 12.55
C HIS A 86 3.37 -15.97 12.29
N ASP A 87 3.28 -14.65 12.47
CA ASP A 87 4.35 -13.67 12.24
C ASP A 87 4.90 -13.62 10.81
N ARG A 88 4.12 -14.07 9.81
CA ARG A 88 4.56 -14.16 8.42
C ARG A 88 3.49 -13.62 7.48
N ALA A 89 3.88 -12.69 6.61
CA ALA A 89 2.98 -12.19 5.59
C ALA A 89 2.56 -13.35 4.65
N PRO A 90 1.25 -13.59 4.46
CA PRO A 90 0.76 -14.64 3.57
C PRO A 90 1.09 -14.30 2.11
N TRP A 91 0.96 -15.31 1.25
CA TRP A 91 1.31 -15.21 -0.17
C TRP A 91 0.67 -14.00 -0.87
N ILE A 92 -0.57 -13.66 -0.53
CA ILE A 92 -1.31 -12.54 -1.13
C ILE A 92 -0.72 -11.16 -0.80
N LEU A 93 -0.12 -10.99 0.39
CA LEU A 93 0.58 -9.75 0.74
C LEU A 93 1.96 -9.69 0.11
N MET A 94 2.61 -10.85 -0.04
CA MET A 94 3.91 -10.98 -0.71
C MET A 94 3.82 -10.73 -2.22
N ASN A 95 2.69 -11.10 -2.83
CA ASN A 95 2.43 -10.98 -4.26
C ASN A 95 1.11 -10.21 -4.48
N PRO A 96 1.11 -8.89 -4.23
CA PRO A 96 -0.11 -8.10 -4.26
C PRO A 96 -0.70 -8.05 -5.67
N ARG A 97 -2.03 -8.13 -5.75
CA ARG A 97 -2.76 -7.86 -7.00
C ARG A 97 -2.69 -6.37 -7.28
N LEU A 98 -2.08 -6.02 -8.39
CA LEU A 98 -1.90 -4.63 -8.80
C LEU A 98 -3.20 -4.08 -9.41
N PRO A 99 -3.42 -2.74 -9.36
CA PRO A 99 -4.54 -2.12 -10.03
C PRO A 99 -4.51 -2.32 -11.56
N ARG A 100 -5.70 -2.23 -12.16
CA ARG A 100 -5.88 -2.09 -13.61
C ARG A 100 -5.26 -0.78 -14.08
N SER A 101 -4.60 -0.80 -15.24
CA SER A 101 -4.09 0.41 -15.87
C SER A 101 -5.21 1.17 -16.58
N VAL A 102 -5.36 2.46 -16.27
CA VAL A 102 -6.25 3.38 -17.03
C VAL A 102 -5.71 3.71 -18.43
N GLN A 103 -4.42 3.50 -18.65
CA GLN A 103 -3.72 3.88 -19.90
C GLN A 103 -3.88 2.82 -21.00
N CYS A 104 -3.88 1.53 -20.63
CA CYS A 104 -3.94 0.42 -21.59
C CYS A 104 -4.94 -0.68 -21.19
N ASN A 105 -5.78 -0.43 -20.18
CA ASN A 105 -6.85 -1.32 -19.71
C ASN A 105 -6.44 -2.73 -19.25
N ARG A 106 -5.13 -2.99 -19.11
CA ARG A 106 -4.65 -4.29 -18.60
C ARG A 106 -4.79 -4.38 -17.09
N GLU A 107 -5.35 -5.49 -16.64
CA GLU A 107 -5.49 -5.87 -15.24
C GLU A 107 -4.13 -6.23 -14.61
N ASN A 108 -4.02 -6.11 -13.28
CA ASN A 108 -2.84 -6.53 -12.52
C ASN A 108 -1.50 -5.95 -13.02
N ASN A 109 -1.51 -4.67 -13.40
CA ASN A 109 -0.45 -4.12 -14.23
C ASN A 109 0.21 -2.84 -13.73
N VAL A 110 -0.39 -2.14 -12.78
CA VAL A 110 0.12 -0.86 -12.27
C VAL A 110 0.95 -1.10 -11.02
N LYS A 111 2.28 -0.98 -11.12
CA LYS A 111 3.20 -1.13 -9.97
C LYS A 111 3.56 0.25 -9.40
N PRO A 112 3.90 0.36 -8.10
CA PRO A 112 4.37 1.61 -7.55
C PRO A 112 5.79 1.91 -8.04
N ILE A 113 6.09 3.19 -8.22
CA ILE A 113 7.47 3.67 -8.38
C ILE A 113 8.01 3.92 -6.98
N ILE A 114 8.85 2.99 -6.49
CA ILE A 114 9.41 3.07 -5.14
C ILE A 114 10.69 3.89 -5.19
N ALA A 115 10.77 4.93 -4.34
CA ALA A 115 11.92 5.81 -4.27
C ALA A 115 13.23 5.03 -4.03
N GLU A 116 14.27 5.42 -4.76
CA GLU A 116 15.61 4.84 -4.62
C GLU A 116 16.21 5.12 -3.23
N LYS A 117 16.09 6.39 -2.79
CA LYS A 117 16.42 6.79 -1.42
C LYS A 117 15.35 6.26 -0.47
N LYS A 118 15.71 5.29 0.36
CA LYS A 118 14.77 4.58 1.27
C LYS A 118 14.02 5.50 2.24
N LYS A 119 14.64 6.62 2.63
CA LYS A 119 14.01 7.67 3.46
C LYS A 119 12.85 8.40 2.77
N ASN A 120 12.78 8.33 1.45
CA ASN A 120 11.75 8.99 0.63
C ASN A 120 10.66 8.01 0.18
N ILE A 121 10.65 6.77 0.68
CA ILE A 121 9.61 5.80 0.33
C ILE A 121 8.28 6.29 0.93
N ASN A 122 7.26 6.38 0.10
CA ASN A 122 5.90 6.70 0.54
C ASN A 122 5.22 5.44 1.10
N TRP A 123 5.53 5.12 2.36
CA TRP A 123 5.03 3.92 3.04
C TRP A 123 3.51 3.89 3.14
N LEU A 124 2.88 5.04 3.38
CA LEU A 124 1.44 5.15 3.49
C LEU A 124 0.73 4.87 2.16
N PHE A 125 1.21 5.43 1.05
CA PHE A 125 0.66 5.11 -0.27
C PHE A 125 0.77 3.61 -0.59
N LEU A 126 1.91 2.99 -0.26
CA LEU A 126 2.11 1.56 -0.45
C LEU A 126 1.17 0.73 0.44
N LEU A 127 0.90 1.15 1.67
CA LEU A 127 -0.08 0.51 2.54
C LEU A 127 -1.49 0.58 1.92
N LEU A 128 -1.96 1.79 1.59
CA LEU A 128 -3.32 2.04 1.09
C LEU A 128 -3.60 1.33 -0.23
N GLY A 129 -2.57 1.20 -1.08
CA GLY A 129 -2.64 0.41 -2.30
C GLY A 129 -2.39 -1.08 -2.11
N GLN A 130 -2.07 -1.53 -0.89
CA GLN A 130 -1.64 -2.89 -0.55
C GLN A 130 -0.42 -3.37 -1.37
N MET A 131 0.44 -2.43 -1.76
CA MET A 131 1.61 -2.64 -2.61
C MET A 131 2.91 -2.81 -1.83
N LEU A 132 2.88 -2.95 -0.50
CA LEU A 132 4.09 -3.17 0.31
C LEU A 132 4.87 -4.43 -0.11
N GLY A 133 4.19 -5.45 -0.64
CA GLY A 133 4.83 -6.64 -1.22
C GLY A 133 5.77 -6.34 -2.40
N CYS A 134 5.56 -5.22 -3.09
CA CYS A 134 6.44 -4.74 -4.17
C CYS A 134 7.79 -4.24 -3.67
N CYS A 135 7.94 -3.92 -2.37
CA CYS A 135 9.22 -3.53 -1.81
C CYS A 135 10.20 -4.71 -1.83
N ASN A 136 11.48 -4.39 -2.04
CA ASN A 136 12.54 -5.36 -1.85
C ASN A 136 12.91 -5.50 -0.36
N LEU A 137 13.64 -6.58 -0.02
CA LEU A 137 14.03 -6.86 1.35
C LEU A 137 14.86 -5.74 2.00
N LYS A 138 15.72 -5.06 1.23
CA LYS A 138 16.58 -3.97 1.73
C LYS A 138 15.76 -2.72 2.09
N GLN A 139 14.65 -2.48 1.41
CA GLN A 139 13.71 -1.39 1.70
C GLN A 139 12.91 -1.71 2.96
N LEU A 140 12.33 -2.91 3.05
CA LEU A 140 11.57 -3.34 4.24
C LEU A 140 12.45 -3.37 5.50
N LYS A 141 13.68 -3.88 5.40
CA LYS A 141 14.64 -3.86 6.52
C LYS A 141 15.01 -2.44 6.96
N TYR A 142 14.98 -1.46 6.05
CA TYR A 142 15.18 -0.06 6.40
C TYR A 142 14.01 0.44 7.25
N PHE A 143 12.77 0.18 6.86
CA PHE A 143 11.61 0.52 7.67
C PHE A 143 11.70 -0.08 9.09
N CYS A 144 12.00 -1.38 9.20
CA CYS A 144 12.17 -2.03 10.50
C CYS A 144 13.28 -1.42 11.36
N LYS A 145 14.39 -0.96 10.75
CA LYS A 145 15.49 -0.29 11.47
C LYS A 145 15.00 0.92 12.27
N TYR A 146 14.08 1.71 11.70
CA TYR A 146 13.59 2.95 12.32
C TYR A 146 12.35 2.76 13.19
N ASN A 147 11.86 1.52 13.30
CA ASN A 147 10.72 1.15 14.15
C ASN A 147 11.13 0.07 15.18
N ASN A 148 12.43 -0.01 15.51
CA ASN A 148 12.99 -0.91 16.53
C ASN A 148 12.73 -2.42 16.30
N HIS A 149 12.56 -2.84 15.04
CA HIS A 149 12.35 -4.24 14.68
C HIS A 149 13.66 -4.91 14.21
N HIS A 150 13.79 -6.21 14.49
CA HIS A 150 14.99 -6.98 14.13
C HIS A 150 15.20 -7.07 12.60
N ARG A 151 16.46 -7.03 12.14
CA ARG A 151 16.80 -6.84 10.71
C ARG A 151 17.25 -8.10 9.97
N THR A 152 17.48 -9.23 10.65
CA THR A 152 17.95 -10.45 9.97
C THR A 152 16.81 -11.30 9.41
N MET A 153 15.56 -10.91 9.66
CA MET A 153 14.39 -11.68 9.26
C MET A 153 14.22 -11.81 7.73
N PRO A 154 13.59 -12.91 7.26
CA PRO A 154 13.22 -13.10 5.86
C PRO A 154 12.11 -12.12 5.43
N LYS A 155 11.94 -11.93 4.12
CA LYS A 155 11.05 -10.90 3.55
C LYS A 155 9.62 -10.96 4.07
N ASN A 156 9.02 -12.15 4.17
CA ASN A 156 7.66 -12.32 4.67
C ASN A 156 7.47 -11.88 6.13
N ARG A 157 8.45 -12.09 7.00
CA ARG A 157 8.42 -11.62 8.39
C ARG A 157 8.58 -10.11 8.49
N VAL A 158 9.54 -9.55 7.75
CA VAL A 158 9.76 -8.09 7.73
C VAL A 158 8.54 -7.37 7.13
N LEU A 159 7.93 -7.93 6.08
CA LEU A 159 6.71 -7.40 5.47
C LEU A 159 5.53 -7.42 6.47
N TYR A 160 5.35 -8.51 7.20
CA TYR A 160 4.33 -8.63 8.24
C TYR A 160 4.46 -7.53 9.30
N LEU A 161 5.66 -7.34 9.85
CA LEU A 161 5.93 -6.28 10.83
C LEU A 161 5.73 -4.89 10.24
N THR A 162 6.03 -4.70 8.96
CA THR A 162 5.80 -3.43 8.27
C THR A 162 4.31 -3.10 8.23
N TYR A 163 3.45 -4.06 7.87
CA TYR A 163 2.00 -3.87 7.94
C TYR A 163 1.51 -3.59 9.36
N LEU A 164 2.00 -4.34 10.36
CA LEU A 164 1.58 -4.14 11.75
C LEU A 164 1.92 -2.73 12.23
N GLU A 165 3.15 -2.29 12.02
CA GLU A 165 3.59 -0.97 12.44
C GLU A 165 2.84 0.14 11.70
N LEU A 166 2.53 -0.08 10.42
CA LEU A 166 1.80 0.89 9.61
C LEU A 166 0.31 1.01 9.99
N CYS A 167 -0.26 0.01 10.67
CA CYS A 167 -1.66 -0.06 11.08
C CYS A 167 -1.88 0.24 12.58
N LYS A 168 -0.84 0.58 13.34
CA LYS A 168 -0.94 1.11 14.71
C LYS A 168 -1.33 2.58 14.70
#